data_AF-A0A2M7WYV9-F1
#
_entry.id   AF-A0A2M7WYV9-F1
#
_cell.length_a   1.000
_cell.length_b   1.000
_cell.length_c   1.000
_cell.angle_alpha   90.00
_cell.angle_beta   90.00
_cell.angle_gamma   90.00
#
_symmetry.space_group_name_H-M   'P 1'
#
loop_
_entity.id
_entity.type
_entity.pdbx_description
1 polymer ?
#
loop_
_entity_poly.entity_id
_entity_poly.type
_entity_poly.pdbx_seq_one_letter_code
_entity_poly.pdbx_strand_id
1 'polypeptide(L)'
;LPHGKVETPSFVPVGTQASVKALSSQELKEIGVKIFFGNTYHLFLRPGAQVIQKLGGIHKFMGWDGPIMTDSGGFQVFSLGLGKLKLKIEKEKLKIAGRYETPYENASPVCAGKLDPSVPIRRLRMTFKESKTGKNQFLAEFAEEGVRFKSHLDGSEHFLTPEKSIQIQKQLGADIILAFDDCTPYPVDYAYAELSMERTHRWAERSLKEFKRLRTKTKAGLRPQFLASGQSLYGVIQGSTFEDLRKKSARFIDALGTEGIAIGGMAVGESKKLMYKTLEWTIPELEEEKPRHLLGVGEVDDIFEAVERGVDTLDCVTPTRLARHKNLFVHPKIAALEKSKSRFNLIITNAKYAADKSPVDPLCQCVVCQNYSRAYLHHLYKSNEILGVRLGTYHNLYFLVSLMKQIREAIADNRFQRLKQEWLV
;
A
#
# COMPACT_ATOMS: atom_id res chain seq x y z
N LEU A 1 1.59 18.02 -10.16
CA LEU A 1 2.81 17.61 -9.43
C LEU A 1 4.05 18.02 -10.24
N PRO A 2 5.24 18.11 -9.63
CA PRO A 2 6.45 18.52 -10.36
C PRO A 2 6.75 17.72 -11.62
N HIS A 3 6.48 16.41 -11.62
CA HIS A 3 6.76 15.53 -12.77
C HIS A 3 5.52 15.19 -13.62
N GLY A 4 4.40 15.90 -13.46
CA GLY A 4 3.23 15.72 -14.33
C GLY A 4 1.88 15.89 -13.63
N LYS A 5 0.82 15.68 -14.41
CA LYS A 5 -0.58 15.66 -13.95
C LYS A 5 -1.02 14.21 -13.71
N VAL A 6 -1.84 14.01 -12.68
CA VAL A 6 -2.49 12.74 -12.37
C VAL A 6 -3.99 13.01 -12.39
N GLU A 7 -4.72 12.27 -13.22
CA GLU A 7 -6.18 12.36 -13.28
C GLU A 7 -6.77 11.50 -12.15
N THR A 8 -7.79 12.00 -11.44
CA THR A 8 -8.44 11.26 -10.35
C THR A 8 -9.87 10.84 -10.74
N PRO A 9 -10.36 9.67 -10.28
CA PRO A 9 -9.61 8.71 -9.48
C PRO A 9 -8.50 7.95 -10.25
N SER A 10 -7.40 7.61 -9.56
CA SER A 10 -6.27 6.85 -10.12
C SER A 10 -5.84 5.67 -9.25
N PHE A 11 -5.51 4.56 -9.91
CA PHE A 11 -4.82 3.42 -9.30
C PHE A 11 -3.31 3.67 -9.37
N VAL A 12 -2.61 3.41 -8.27
CA VAL A 12 -1.18 3.66 -8.10
C VAL A 12 -0.44 2.32 -7.96
N PRO A 13 0.26 1.85 -9.00
CA PRO A 13 1.05 0.62 -8.90
C PRO A 13 2.19 0.76 -7.90
N VAL A 14 2.37 -0.27 -7.08
CA VAL A 14 3.42 -0.30 -6.05
C VAL A 14 4.71 -0.91 -6.62
N GLY A 15 5.80 -0.15 -6.56
CA GLY A 15 7.14 -0.70 -6.76
C GLY A 15 8.00 -0.62 -5.51
N THR A 16 8.10 -1.79 -4.89
CA THR A 16 8.76 -2.01 -3.61
C THR A 16 10.24 -1.59 -3.59
N GLN A 17 10.95 -1.69 -4.72
CA GLN A 17 12.40 -1.42 -4.79
C GLN A 17 12.72 -0.56 -6.03
N ALA A 18 11.99 0.55 -6.19
CA ALA A 18 12.08 1.44 -7.36
C ALA A 18 11.85 0.68 -8.68
N SER A 19 10.99 -0.33 -8.64
CA SER A 19 10.57 -1.14 -9.78
C SER A 19 9.23 -1.76 -9.45
N VAL A 20 8.26 -1.61 -10.37
CA VAL A 20 7.07 -2.45 -10.38
C VAL A 20 7.52 -3.84 -10.83
N LYS A 21 7.33 -4.84 -9.96
CA LYS A 21 7.86 -6.19 -10.20
C LYS A 21 7.45 -6.69 -11.58
N ALA A 22 8.44 -7.21 -12.32
CA ALA A 22 8.32 -7.78 -13.66
C ALA A 22 8.14 -6.81 -14.83
N LEU A 23 7.94 -5.50 -14.63
CA LEU A 23 7.77 -4.54 -15.73
C LEU A 23 8.82 -3.44 -15.70
N SER A 24 9.19 -2.97 -16.90
CA SER A 24 10.00 -1.77 -17.09
C SER A 24 9.17 -0.49 -16.99
N SER A 25 9.81 0.65 -16.74
CA SER A 25 9.16 1.97 -16.74
C SER A 25 8.48 2.29 -18.08
N GLN A 26 9.02 1.82 -19.19
CA GLN A 26 8.43 1.98 -20.52
C GLN A 26 7.10 1.22 -20.65
N GLU A 27 7.06 -0.05 -20.23
CA GLU A 27 5.82 -0.84 -20.24
C GLU A 27 4.74 -0.21 -19.35
N LEU A 28 5.12 0.39 -18.22
CA LEU A 28 4.17 1.11 -17.36
C LEU A 28 3.55 2.34 -18.07
N LYS A 29 4.35 3.07 -18.86
CA LYS A 29 3.85 4.19 -19.69
C LYS A 29 2.88 3.70 -20.75
N GLU A 30 3.21 2.61 -21.44
CA GLU A 30 2.36 2.00 -22.47
C GLU A 30 1.03 1.51 -21.89
N ILE A 31 1.04 1.00 -20.66
CA ILE A 31 -0.16 0.64 -19.90
C ILE A 31 -1.02 1.88 -19.56
N GLY A 32 -0.44 3.07 -19.54
CA GLY A 32 -1.12 4.31 -19.17
C GLY A 32 -1.02 4.67 -17.68
N VAL A 33 -0.10 4.03 -16.94
CA VAL A 33 0.19 4.41 -15.54
C VAL A 33 0.63 5.87 -15.50
N LYS A 34 0.07 6.66 -14.59
CA LYS A 34 0.41 8.09 -14.44
C LYS A 34 1.18 8.40 -13.16
N ILE A 35 1.11 7.54 -12.16
CA ILE A 35 1.79 7.74 -10.88
C ILE A 35 2.23 6.39 -10.33
N PHE A 36 3.35 6.38 -9.63
CA PHE A 36 3.97 5.20 -9.04
C PHE A 36 4.10 5.35 -7.53
N PHE A 37 3.97 4.24 -6.80
CA PHE A 37 4.17 4.21 -5.35
C PHE A 37 5.49 3.52 -5.00
N GLY A 38 6.44 4.28 -4.44
CA GLY A 38 7.74 3.82 -3.97
C GLY A 38 7.73 3.48 -2.48
N ASN A 39 8.35 2.36 -2.12
CA ASN A 39 8.45 1.98 -0.72
C ASN A 39 9.72 2.54 -0.07
N THR A 40 9.56 3.48 0.85
CA THR A 40 10.66 4.15 1.54
C THR A 40 11.47 3.19 2.39
N TYR A 41 10.82 2.25 3.10
CA TYR A 41 11.52 1.30 3.97
C TYR A 41 12.54 0.46 3.19
N HIS A 42 12.14 -0.08 2.04
CA HIS A 42 13.04 -0.89 1.23
C HIS A 42 14.15 -0.06 0.58
N LEU A 43 13.83 1.13 0.03
CA LEU A 43 14.81 2.00 -0.61
C LEU A 43 15.81 2.61 0.37
N PHE A 44 15.37 2.88 1.59
CA PHE A 44 16.22 3.29 2.71
C PHE A 44 17.24 2.22 3.08
N LEU A 45 16.82 0.94 3.12
CA LEU A 45 17.73 -0.16 3.46
C LEU A 45 18.65 -0.54 2.29
N ARG A 46 18.13 -0.60 1.07
CA ARG A 46 18.90 -0.95 -0.12
C ARG A 46 18.29 -0.33 -1.38
N PRO A 47 19.04 0.45 -2.16
CA PRO A 47 20.48 0.72 -2.05
C PRO A 47 20.86 1.79 -1.01
N GLY A 48 19.88 2.41 -0.34
CA GLY A 48 20.09 3.54 0.55
C GLY A 48 19.71 4.86 -0.11
N ALA A 49 19.02 5.72 0.62
CA ALA A 49 18.51 6.98 0.09
C ALA A 49 19.63 7.93 -0.37
N GLN A 50 20.80 7.89 0.27
CA GLN A 50 21.98 8.65 -0.16
C GLN A 50 22.53 8.19 -1.52
N VAL A 51 22.47 6.89 -1.82
CA VAL A 51 22.90 6.37 -3.12
C VAL A 51 21.95 6.85 -4.21
N ILE A 52 20.64 6.73 -3.97
CA ILE A 52 19.60 7.22 -4.90
C ILE A 52 19.75 8.72 -5.12
N GLN A 53 19.99 9.48 -4.05
CA GLN A 53 20.24 10.92 -4.13
C GLN A 53 21.46 11.25 -5.00
N LYS A 54 22.60 10.54 -4.81
CA LYS A 54 23.82 10.72 -5.62
C LYS A 54 23.60 10.40 -7.10
N LEU A 55 22.72 9.44 -7.39
CA LEU A 55 22.33 9.06 -8.75
C LEU A 55 21.25 9.97 -9.37
N GLY A 56 20.89 11.07 -8.69
CA GLY A 56 20.01 12.10 -9.21
C GLY A 56 18.53 11.93 -8.86
N GLY A 57 18.22 11.19 -7.79
CA GLY A 57 16.85 10.98 -7.31
C GLY A 57 16.18 9.73 -7.89
N ILE A 58 15.06 9.36 -7.29
CA ILE A 58 14.35 8.10 -7.59
C ILE A 58 13.86 8.03 -9.03
N HIS A 59 13.39 9.14 -9.60
CA HIS A 59 12.99 9.27 -11.01
C HIS A 59 14.09 8.84 -11.97
N LYS A 60 15.28 9.46 -11.87
CA LYS A 60 16.44 9.10 -12.69
C LYS A 60 16.93 7.68 -12.42
N PHE A 61 16.95 7.28 -11.14
CA PHE A 61 17.41 5.97 -10.73
C PHE A 61 16.62 4.82 -11.36
N MET A 62 15.30 4.98 -11.53
CA MET A 62 14.43 3.95 -12.12
C MET A 62 14.03 4.23 -13.58
N GLY A 63 14.51 5.31 -14.19
CA GLY A 63 14.12 5.71 -15.53
C GLY A 63 12.63 6.04 -15.66
N TRP A 64 12.03 6.66 -14.64
CA TRP A 64 10.64 7.11 -14.63
C TRP A 64 10.60 8.63 -14.54
N ASP A 65 9.92 9.28 -15.48
CA ASP A 65 9.80 10.74 -15.61
C ASP A 65 8.42 11.27 -15.17
N GLY A 66 7.52 10.40 -14.72
CA GLY A 66 6.22 10.80 -14.19
C GLY A 66 6.21 10.99 -12.67
N PRO A 67 5.06 11.35 -12.08
CA PRO A 67 4.88 11.46 -10.64
C PRO A 67 5.20 10.19 -9.85
N ILE A 68 5.81 10.36 -8.68
CA ILE A 68 6.06 9.30 -7.68
C ILE A 68 5.52 9.72 -6.31
N MET A 69 4.83 8.81 -5.64
CA MET A 69 4.49 8.91 -4.22
C MET A 69 5.40 7.97 -3.42
N THR A 70 5.81 8.34 -2.21
CA THR A 70 6.48 7.42 -1.27
C THR A 70 5.74 7.31 0.05
N ASP A 71 5.70 6.11 0.62
CA ASP A 71 5.23 5.93 2.00
C ASP A 71 6.24 6.45 3.03
N SER A 72 5.80 6.51 4.28
CA SER A 72 6.64 6.93 5.40
C SER A 72 7.60 5.83 5.90
N GLY A 73 7.32 4.57 5.53
CA GLY A 73 8.01 3.36 6.01
C GLY A 73 7.46 2.79 7.32
N GLY A 74 6.50 3.45 7.98
CA GLY A 74 5.95 3.03 9.28
C GLY A 74 5.29 1.66 9.23
N PHE A 75 4.44 1.43 8.21
CA PHE A 75 3.73 0.16 8.04
C PHE A 75 4.66 -1.04 7.81
N GLN A 76 5.78 -0.89 7.09
CA GLN A 76 6.68 -2.01 6.81
C GLN A 76 7.49 -2.39 8.05
N VAL A 77 7.87 -1.40 8.87
CA VAL A 77 8.50 -1.66 10.16
C VAL A 77 7.55 -2.46 11.06
N PHE A 78 6.26 -2.09 11.09
CA PHE A 78 5.22 -2.82 11.79
C PHE A 78 5.01 -4.25 11.24
N SER A 79 4.74 -4.38 9.94
CA SER A 79 4.33 -5.64 9.31
C SER A 79 5.47 -6.67 9.18
N LEU A 80 6.72 -6.26 8.96
CA LEU A 80 7.86 -7.19 8.92
C LEU A 80 8.23 -7.71 10.31
N GLY A 81 7.88 -6.97 11.37
CA GLY A 81 7.89 -7.48 12.74
C GLY A 81 6.89 -8.61 12.94
N LEU A 82 5.68 -8.49 12.40
CA LEU A 82 4.65 -9.54 12.48
C LEU A 82 4.90 -10.72 11.53
N GLY A 83 5.38 -10.49 10.31
CA GLY A 83 5.53 -11.53 9.28
C GLY A 83 6.57 -12.60 9.61
N LYS A 84 7.66 -12.23 10.31
CA LYS A 84 8.66 -13.20 10.81
C LYS A 84 8.10 -14.11 11.90
N LEU A 85 7.10 -13.65 12.66
CA LEU A 85 6.41 -14.43 13.69
C LEU A 85 5.59 -15.56 13.07
N LYS A 86 4.86 -15.26 11.98
CA LYS A 86 3.94 -16.19 11.29
C LYS A 86 4.66 -17.33 10.55
N LEU A 87 5.72 -17.02 9.79
CA LEU A 87 6.46 -17.99 8.96
C LEU A 87 7.19 -19.09 9.74
N LYS A 88 7.46 -18.89 11.04
CA LYS A 88 8.13 -19.90 11.89
C LYS A 88 7.14 -20.83 12.59
N ILE A 89 5.96 -20.32 12.99
CA ILE A 89 4.87 -21.14 13.55
C ILE A 89 4.39 -22.18 12.54
N GLU A 90 4.23 -21.80 11.27
CA GLU A 90 3.84 -22.73 10.19
C GLU A 90 4.90 -23.81 9.90
N LYS A 91 6.19 -23.52 10.14
CA LYS A 91 7.29 -24.46 9.90
C LYS A 91 7.49 -25.50 11.00
N GLU A 92 7.08 -25.23 12.24
CA GLU A 92 7.40 -26.09 13.39
C GLU A 92 6.27 -27.06 13.82
N LYS A 93 5.06 -27.02 13.21
CA LYS A 93 3.91 -27.92 13.50
C LYS A 93 3.82 -28.37 14.98
N LEU A 94 3.91 -27.43 15.92
CA LEU A 94 3.76 -27.72 17.34
C LEU A 94 2.30 -28.10 17.64
N LYS A 95 2.07 -29.34 18.08
CA LYS A 95 0.78 -29.79 18.62
C LYS A 95 0.53 -29.07 19.95
N ILE A 96 -0.43 -28.15 19.97
CA ILE A 96 -1.01 -27.61 21.21
C ILE A 96 -2.40 -28.24 21.35
N ALA A 97 -2.68 -28.84 22.50
CA ALA A 97 -3.97 -29.43 22.81
C ALA A 97 -5.05 -28.33 22.89
N GLY A 98 -6.08 -28.43 22.06
CA GLY A 98 -7.21 -27.50 22.00
C GLY A 98 -7.59 -27.20 20.55
N ARG A 99 -8.81 -27.57 20.15
CA ARG A 99 -9.33 -27.49 18.78
C ARG A 99 -9.19 -26.07 18.20
N TYR A 100 -8.68 -25.97 16.98
CA TYR A 100 -8.73 -24.76 16.15
C TYR A 100 -9.33 -25.10 14.79
N GLU A 101 -10.53 -24.57 14.53
CA GLU A 101 -11.00 -24.26 13.19
C GLU A 101 -10.57 -22.82 12.87
N THR A 102 -10.06 -22.57 11.66
CA THR A 102 -9.55 -21.27 11.21
C THR A 102 -10.69 -20.37 10.71
N PRO A 103 -10.62 -19.02 10.85
CA PRO A 103 -9.94 -18.25 9.81
C PRO A 103 -9.27 -16.90 10.23
N TYR A 104 -8.43 -16.71 11.26
CA TYR A 104 -7.54 -17.51 12.10
C TYR A 104 -7.62 -16.93 13.54
N GLU A 105 -8.38 -17.54 14.44
CA GLU A 105 -9.05 -16.81 15.54
C GLU A 105 -8.23 -16.31 16.74
N ASN A 106 -6.96 -16.65 16.99
CA ASN A 106 -6.30 -16.23 18.24
C ASN A 106 -4.82 -15.87 18.08
N ALA A 107 -4.50 -14.91 17.21
CA ALA A 107 -3.20 -14.25 17.22
C ALA A 107 -3.35 -12.78 17.61
N SER A 108 -3.65 -12.53 18.89
CA SER A 108 -3.36 -11.23 19.48
C SER A 108 -1.85 -10.97 19.37
N PRO A 109 -1.39 -9.78 18.92
CA PRO A 109 -0.10 -9.29 19.41
C PRO A 109 -0.23 -9.29 20.94
N VAL A 110 0.77 -9.82 21.64
CA VAL A 110 0.73 -9.97 23.10
C VAL A 110 0.53 -8.60 23.77
N CYS A 111 -0.73 -8.26 24.01
CA CYS A 111 -1.24 -7.40 25.08
C CYS A 111 -2.18 -8.25 25.96
N ALA A 112 -1.90 -9.55 26.10
CA ALA A 112 -2.63 -10.44 27.00
C ALA A 112 -2.09 -10.31 28.43
N GLY A 113 -2.40 -9.17 29.03
CA GLY A 113 -2.38 -8.92 30.46
C GLY A 113 -3.37 -7.79 30.68
N LYS A 114 -4.24 -7.89 31.70
CA LYS A 114 -5.09 -6.76 32.09
C LYS A 114 -4.20 -5.52 32.19
N LEU A 115 -4.40 -4.55 31.31
CA LEU A 115 -3.66 -3.30 31.31
C LEU A 115 -3.95 -2.61 32.65
N ASP A 116 -2.93 -2.48 33.48
CA ASP A 116 -2.98 -1.66 34.67
C ASP A 116 -3.04 -0.19 34.21
N PRO A 117 -4.13 0.55 34.47
CA PRO A 117 -4.28 1.94 34.05
C PRO A 117 -3.22 2.89 34.62
N SER A 118 -2.45 2.45 35.62
CA SER A 118 -1.42 3.25 36.29
C SER A 118 -0.05 3.20 35.59
N VAL A 119 0.17 2.33 34.60
CA VAL A 119 1.46 2.19 33.91
C VAL A 119 1.50 3.06 32.65
N PRO A 120 2.36 4.09 32.56
CA PRO A 120 2.48 4.90 31.35
C PRO A 120 3.02 4.03 30.21
N ILE A 121 2.21 3.76 29.18
CA ILE A 121 2.62 3.04 27.97
C ILE A 121 3.53 3.95 27.12
N ARG A 122 4.77 4.17 27.57
CA ARG A 122 5.75 4.98 26.84
C ARG A 122 6.45 4.20 25.72
N ARG A 123 6.43 2.86 25.75
CA ARG A 123 7.10 1.99 24.78
C ARG A 123 6.31 0.71 24.52
N LEU A 124 6.07 0.41 23.24
CA LEU A 124 5.59 -0.91 22.82
C LEU A 124 6.74 -1.69 22.19
N ARG A 125 7.02 -2.90 22.70
CA ARG A 125 8.08 -3.76 22.18
C ARG A 125 7.51 -5.04 21.57
N MET A 126 7.74 -5.22 20.27
CA MET A 126 7.43 -6.47 19.60
C MET A 126 8.63 -7.43 19.75
N THR A 127 8.41 -8.51 20.51
CA THR A 127 9.43 -9.54 20.78
C THR A 127 8.97 -10.91 20.29
N PHE A 128 9.92 -11.75 19.90
CA PHE A 128 9.69 -13.15 19.51
C PHE A 128 10.59 -14.08 20.32
N LYS A 129 10.07 -15.21 20.81
CA LYS A 129 10.85 -16.22 21.54
C LYS A 129 11.45 -17.25 20.59
N GLU A 130 12.78 -17.30 20.50
CA GLU A 130 13.48 -18.20 19.57
C GLU A 130 13.50 -19.66 20.07
N SER A 131 13.04 -20.61 19.25
CA SER A 131 12.86 -22.04 19.60
C SER A 131 14.15 -22.78 19.98
N LYS A 132 15.32 -22.34 19.47
CA LYS A 132 16.61 -23.00 19.74
C LYS A 132 17.38 -22.46 20.94
N THR A 133 17.13 -21.20 21.34
CA THR A 133 17.94 -20.50 22.36
C THR A 133 17.12 -20.02 23.55
N GLY A 134 15.79 -20.03 23.44
CA GLY A 134 14.87 -19.48 24.45
C GLY A 134 14.93 -17.96 24.59
N LYS A 135 15.76 -17.26 23.80
CA LYS A 135 15.96 -15.80 23.90
C LYS A 135 14.91 -15.04 23.09
N ASN A 136 14.39 -13.95 23.68
CA ASN A 136 13.49 -13.03 22.99
C ASN A 136 14.27 -12.17 21.99
N GLN A 137 14.11 -12.41 20.69
CA GLN A 137 14.62 -11.52 19.64
C GLN A 137 13.65 -10.37 19.38
N PHE A 138 14.21 -9.18 19.34
CA PHE A 138 13.54 -7.93 19.10
C PHE A 138 13.38 -7.66 17.59
N LEU A 139 12.17 -7.32 17.14
CA LEU A 139 11.90 -7.01 15.72
C LEU A 139 11.58 -5.53 15.49
N ALA A 140 10.71 -4.93 16.31
CA ALA A 140 10.38 -3.50 16.27
C ALA A 140 9.93 -2.95 17.65
N GLU A 141 10.35 -1.73 18.02
CA GLU A 141 10.05 -1.03 19.29
C GLU A 141 9.56 0.35 18.92
N PHE A 142 8.33 0.62 19.31
CA PHE A 142 7.69 1.91 19.14
C PHE A 142 7.89 2.70 20.42
N ALA A 143 8.43 3.90 20.28
CA ALA A 143 8.59 4.88 21.33
C ALA A 143 8.12 6.24 20.82
N GLU A 144 7.94 7.23 21.69
CA GLU A 144 7.51 8.57 21.27
C GLU A 144 8.48 9.20 20.25
N GLU A 145 9.78 8.90 20.36
CA GLU A 145 10.80 9.47 19.49
C GLU A 145 10.78 8.88 18.08
N GLY A 146 10.28 7.65 17.90
CA GLY A 146 10.25 6.93 16.63
C GLY A 146 10.24 5.42 16.82
N VAL A 147 10.63 4.68 15.77
CA VAL A 147 10.61 3.21 15.76
C VAL A 147 12.01 2.65 15.56
N ARG A 148 12.44 1.78 16.48
CA ARG A 148 13.65 0.98 16.35
C ARG A 148 13.30 -0.36 15.75
N PHE A 149 14.10 -0.87 14.81
CA PHE A 149 13.85 -2.16 14.18
C PHE A 149 15.13 -2.82 13.68
N LYS A 150 15.02 -4.11 13.36
CA LYS A 150 16.08 -4.87 12.69
C LYS A 150 15.78 -5.03 11.20
N SER A 151 16.77 -4.71 10.37
CA SER A 151 16.72 -4.93 8.93
C SER A 151 16.41 -6.40 8.62
N HIS A 152 15.47 -6.63 7.69
CA HIS A 152 15.17 -7.97 7.22
C HIS A 152 16.23 -8.53 6.25
N LEU A 153 17.15 -7.67 5.78
CA LEU A 153 18.20 -8.04 4.82
C LEU A 153 19.41 -8.66 5.52
N ASP A 154 19.86 -8.07 6.62
CA ASP A 154 21.14 -8.38 7.27
C ASP A 154 21.09 -8.37 8.81
N GLY A 155 19.93 -8.03 9.41
CA GLY A 155 19.76 -7.96 10.85
C GLY A 155 20.33 -6.70 11.53
N SER A 156 20.89 -5.75 10.76
CA SER A 156 21.38 -4.48 11.27
C SER A 156 20.29 -3.69 12.00
N GLU A 157 20.64 -2.99 13.06
CA GLU A 157 19.70 -2.18 13.84
C GLU A 157 19.55 -0.78 13.23
N HIS A 158 18.31 -0.34 13.09
CA HIS A 158 17.95 0.97 12.56
C HIS A 158 16.96 1.66 13.49
N PHE A 159 17.00 2.99 13.48
CA PHE A 159 16.04 3.85 14.16
C PHE A 159 15.48 4.86 13.16
N LEU A 160 14.15 4.91 13.03
CA LEU A 160 13.42 5.79 12.13
C LEU A 160 12.52 6.71 12.95
N THR A 161 12.74 8.01 12.82
CA THR A 161 11.92 9.06 13.44
C THR A 161 11.10 9.77 12.36
N PRO A 162 10.06 10.53 12.73
CA PRO A 162 9.38 11.46 11.82
C PRO A 162 10.35 12.30 10.98
N GLU A 163 11.35 12.92 11.61
CA GLU A 163 12.30 13.78 10.93
C GLU A 163 13.16 12.99 9.93
N LYS A 164 13.65 11.81 10.34
CA LYS A 164 14.48 10.97 9.48
C LYS A 164 13.69 10.40 8.30
N SER A 165 12.41 10.04 8.49
CA SER A 165 11.53 9.60 7.40
C SER A 165 11.36 10.71 6.37
N ILE A 166 11.06 11.94 6.80
CA ILE A 166 10.95 13.08 5.89
C ILE A 166 12.28 13.39 5.18
N GLN A 167 13.41 13.30 5.88
CA GLN A 167 14.73 13.48 5.25
C GLN A 167 15.01 12.42 4.18
N ILE A 168 14.67 11.16 4.44
CA ILE A 168 14.82 10.06 3.48
C ILE A 168 13.95 10.32 2.25
N GLN A 169 12.66 10.60 2.43
CA GLN A 169 11.73 10.85 1.31
C GLN A 169 12.14 12.10 0.50
N LYS A 170 12.68 13.13 1.16
CA LYS A 170 13.33 14.28 0.51
C LYS A 170 14.57 13.87 -0.31
N GLN A 171 15.41 12.97 0.20
CA GLN A 171 16.58 12.45 -0.53
C GLN A 171 16.19 11.61 -1.74
N LEU A 172 15.13 10.81 -1.62
CA LEU A 172 14.57 10.05 -2.73
C LEU A 172 14.04 10.99 -3.83
N GLY A 173 13.40 12.09 -3.45
CA GLY A 173 12.93 13.11 -4.40
C GLY A 173 11.57 12.81 -5.02
N ALA A 174 10.73 12.00 -4.37
CA ALA A 174 9.36 11.71 -4.80
C ALA A 174 8.46 12.95 -4.84
N ASP A 175 7.46 13.01 -5.71
CA ASP A 175 6.54 14.15 -5.84
C ASP A 175 5.59 14.30 -4.65
N ILE A 176 5.10 13.18 -4.11
CA ILE A 176 4.27 13.14 -2.91
C ILE A 176 4.96 12.30 -1.85
N ILE A 177 5.03 12.81 -0.63
CA ILE A 177 5.62 12.11 0.52
C ILE A 177 4.59 12.03 1.64
N LEU A 178 4.60 10.96 2.42
CA LEU A 178 3.66 10.79 3.53
C LEU A 178 4.32 11.15 4.86
N ALA A 179 3.56 11.80 5.74
CA ALA A 179 3.95 11.99 7.13
C ALA A 179 4.20 10.64 7.82
N PHE A 180 5.16 10.61 8.75
CA PHE A 180 5.41 9.40 9.53
C PHE A 180 4.27 9.16 10.53
N ASP A 181 3.79 7.93 10.57
CA ASP A 181 2.61 7.54 11.30
C ASP A 181 2.83 6.24 12.09
N ASP A 182 2.01 6.05 13.12
CA ASP A 182 1.96 4.82 13.89
C ASP A 182 0.77 4.00 13.40
N CYS A 183 1.04 2.99 12.58
CA CYS A 183 -0.02 2.18 11.99
C CYS A 183 -0.75 1.39 13.06
N THR A 184 -1.98 1.80 13.37
CA THR A 184 -2.81 1.14 14.38
C THR A 184 -3.19 -0.27 13.90
N PRO A 185 -2.96 -1.32 14.71
CA PRO A 185 -3.30 -2.69 14.35
C PRO A 185 -4.81 -2.94 14.34
N TYR A 186 -5.21 -4.07 13.76
CA TYR A 186 -6.56 -4.62 13.88
C TYR A 186 -6.49 -6.16 14.07
N PRO A 187 -7.34 -6.75 14.93
CA PRO A 187 -8.18 -6.07 15.92
C PRO A 187 -7.33 -5.45 17.04
N VAL A 188 -7.89 -4.46 17.75
CA VAL A 188 -7.20 -3.77 18.84
C VAL A 188 -8.21 -3.18 19.83
N ASP A 189 -7.79 -2.99 21.08
CA ASP A 189 -8.60 -2.26 22.05
C ASP A 189 -8.61 -0.75 21.78
N TYR A 190 -9.66 -0.08 22.29
CA TYR A 190 -9.87 1.35 22.09
C TYR A 190 -8.74 2.20 22.66
N ALA A 191 -8.26 1.88 23.87
CA ALA A 191 -7.24 2.67 24.56
C ALA A 191 -5.91 2.68 23.78
N TYR A 192 -5.52 1.54 23.22
CA TYR A 192 -4.36 1.45 22.36
C TYR A 192 -4.59 2.15 21.02
N ALA A 193 -5.77 2.01 20.41
CA ALA A 193 -6.09 2.72 19.16
C ALA A 193 -6.01 4.24 19.34
N GLU A 194 -6.51 4.76 20.47
CA GLU A 194 -6.38 6.17 20.82
C GLU A 194 -4.93 6.57 21.00
N LEU A 195 -4.15 5.82 21.80
CA LEU A 195 -2.72 6.08 22.01
C LEU A 195 -1.92 6.12 20.70
N SER A 196 -2.21 5.19 19.79
CA SER A 196 -1.56 5.08 18.48
C SER A 196 -1.93 6.24 17.55
N MET A 197 -3.20 6.62 17.55
CA MET A 197 -3.72 7.77 16.81
C MET A 197 -3.13 9.09 17.33
N GLU A 198 -3.05 9.30 18.65
CA GLU A 198 -2.46 10.49 19.23
C GLU A 198 -0.94 10.57 18.99
N ARG A 199 -0.24 9.43 18.97
CA ARG A 199 1.17 9.37 18.55
C ARG A 199 1.31 9.77 17.09
N THR A 200 0.43 9.28 16.22
CA THR A 200 0.36 9.68 14.81
C THR A 200 0.19 11.18 14.66
N HIS A 201 -0.65 11.83 15.48
CA HIS A 201 -0.83 13.29 15.47
C HIS A 201 0.46 14.03 15.79
N ARG A 202 1.14 13.67 16.89
CA ARG A 202 2.42 14.28 17.28
C ARG A 202 3.51 14.04 16.24
N TRP A 203 3.52 12.86 15.61
CA TRP A 203 4.45 12.53 14.54
C TRP A 203 4.16 13.28 13.23
N ALA A 204 2.89 13.55 12.93
CA ALA A 204 2.48 14.37 11.79
C ALA A 204 2.96 15.82 11.96
N GLU A 205 2.82 16.41 13.14
CA GLU A 205 3.34 17.75 13.44
C GLU A 205 4.86 17.83 13.28
N ARG A 206 5.59 16.84 13.82
CA ARG A 206 7.05 16.72 13.68
C ARG A 206 7.47 16.56 12.21
N SER A 207 6.75 15.73 11.46
CA SER A 207 6.95 15.52 10.04
C SER A 207 6.75 16.83 9.25
N LEU A 208 5.67 17.56 9.52
CA LEU A 208 5.36 18.83 8.88
C LEU A 208 6.42 19.91 9.21
N LYS A 209 6.85 19.99 10.47
CA LYS A 209 7.90 20.91 10.90
C LYS A 209 9.22 20.64 10.15
N GLU A 210 9.63 19.39 10.07
CA GLU A 210 10.84 19.01 9.33
C GLU A 210 10.70 19.28 7.83
N PHE A 211 9.55 18.95 7.25
CA PHE A 211 9.27 19.22 5.85
C PHE A 211 9.37 20.71 5.51
N LYS A 212 8.74 21.58 6.32
CA LYS A 212 8.84 23.04 6.18
C LYS A 212 10.28 23.53 6.33
N ARG A 213 11.03 23.02 7.31
CA ARG A 213 12.45 23.36 7.53
C ARG A 213 13.34 22.98 6.34
N LEU A 214 13.11 21.81 5.74
CA LEU A 214 13.87 21.37 4.57
C LEU A 214 13.48 22.16 3.30
N ARG A 215 12.21 22.55 3.17
CA ARG A 215 11.70 23.35 2.05
C ARG A 215 12.30 24.77 2.03
N THR A 216 12.45 25.43 3.19
CA THR A 216 13.07 26.76 3.28
C THR A 216 14.56 26.73 2.92
N LYS A 217 15.31 25.72 3.40
CA LYS A 217 16.72 25.54 3.05
C LYS A 217 16.97 25.40 1.56
N THR A 218 16.06 24.76 0.82
CA THR A 218 16.25 24.62 -0.62
C THR A 218 16.01 25.93 -1.39
N LYS A 219 15.05 26.76 -0.96
CA LYS A 219 14.83 28.09 -1.58
C LYS A 219 16.05 29.01 -1.43
N ALA A 220 16.86 28.84 -0.39
CA ALA A 220 18.07 29.62 -0.15
C ALA A 220 19.29 29.19 -1.01
N GLY A 221 19.12 28.34 -2.03
CA GLY A 221 20.21 27.94 -2.94
C GLY A 221 21.25 26.98 -2.35
N LEU A 222 21.05 26.50 -1.11
CA LEU A 222 22.02 25.70 -0.35
C LEU A 222 22.05 24.22 -0.74
N ARG A 223 21.29 23.78 -1.75
CA ARG A 223 21.20 22.36 -2.18
C ARG A 223 20.99 22.21 -3.70
N PRO A 224 21.39 21.08 -4.30
CA PRO A 224 21.17 20.77 -5.72
C PRO A 224 19.71 20.99 -6.19
N GLN A 225 19.52 21.46 -7.43
CA GLN A 225 18.21 21.79 -8.02
C GLN A 225 17.15 20.66 -7.92
N PHE A 226 17.54 19.38 -7.90
CA PHE A 226 16.57 18.28 -7.79
C PHE A 226 15.94 18.14 -6.39
N LEU A 227 16.57 18.68 -5.34
CA LEU A 227 15.98 18.81 -3.99
C LEU A 227 15.07 20.04 -3.88
N ALA A 228 15.08 20.91 -4.89
CA ALA A 228 14.19 22.08 -5.00
C ALA A 228 12.81 21.69 -5.53
N SER A 229 12.58 20.39 -5.76
CA SER A 229 11.31 19.86 -6.18
C SER A 229 10.21 20.28 -5.21
N GLY A 230 9.13 20.81 -5.78
CA GLY A 230 7.89 21.18 -5.09
C GLY A 230 7.13 19.95 -4.61
N GLN A 231 7.79 19.05 -3.87
CA GLN A 231 7.17 17.88 -3.27
C GLN A 231 6.03 18.32 -2.37
N SER A 232 4.95 17.56 -2.37
CA SER A 232 3.79 17.71 -1.49
C SER A 232 3.92 16.77 -0.30
N LEU A 233 3.49 17.19 0.88
CA LEU A 233 3.37 16.33 2.05
C LEU A 233 1.90 15.99 2.25
N TYR A 234 1.58 14.71 2.46
CA TYR A 234 0.26 14.27 2.89
C TYR A 234 0.28 13.85 4.36
N GLY A 235 -0.71 14.28 5.13
CA GLY A 235 -0.94 13.79 6.49
C GLY A 235 -1.64 12.42 6.48
N VAL A 236 -1.42 11.58 7.49
CA VAL A 236 -1.98 10.22 7.55
C VAL A 236 -3.00 10.11 8.69
N ILE A 237 -4.22 9.70 8.34
CA ILE A 237 -5.30 9.45 9.31
C ILE A 237 -5.19 8.01 9.83
N GLN A 238 -5.14 7.88 11.16
CA GLN A 238 -5.25 6.63 11.91
C GLN A 238 -6.51 6.64 12.82
N GLY A 239 -6.75 5.54 13.55
CA GLY A 239 -7.92 5.40 14.44
C GLY A 239 -8.59 4.02 14.42
N SER A 240 -7.98 3.04 13.73
CA SER A 240 -8.53 1.68 13.57
C SER A 240 -9.98 1.72 13.07
N THR A 241 -10.88 0.95 13.67
CA THR A 241 -12.30 0.86 13.27
C THR A 241 -13.23 1.54 14.27
N PHE A 242 -12.75 2.60 14.96
CA PHE A 242 -13.52 3.38 15.92
C PHE A 242 -13.92 4.74 15.32
N GLU A 243 -15.23 4.99 15.26
CA GLU A 243 -15.81 6.16 14.58
C GLU A 243 -15.31 7.50 15.13
N ASP A 244 -15.36 7.65 16.44
CA ASP A 244 -14.96 8.86 17.15
C ASP A 244 -13.46 9.15 17.02
N LEU A 245 -12.61 8.11 17.10
CA LEU A 245 -11.17 8.24 16.87
C LEU A 245 -10.87 8.62 15.41
N ARG A 246 -11.58 8.03 14.44
CA ARG A 246 -11.45 8.36 13.02
C ARG A 246 -11.83 9.80 12.73
N LYS A 247 -12.95 10.26 13.28
CA LYS A 247 -13.41 11.66 13.16
C LYS A 247 -12.45 12.64 13.85
N LYS A 248 -11.99 12.33 15.07
CA LYS A 248 -10.96 13.11 15.81
C LYS A 248 -9.69 13.24 14.97
N SER A 249 -9.26 12.14 14.36
CA SER A 249 -8.05 12.08 13.56
C SER A 249 -8.16 12.81 12.22
N ALA A 250 -9.29 12.65 11.53
CA ALA A 250 -9.59 13.34 10.28
C ALA A 250 -9.52 14.86 10.45
N ARG A 251 -10.24 15.41 11.44
CA ARG A 251 -10.24 16.85 11.73
C ARG A 251 -8.85 17.38 12.09
N PHE A 252 -8.09 16.63 12.90
CA PHE A 252 -6.74 17.04 13.28
C PHE A 252 -5.79 17.09 12.07
N ILE A 253 -5.76 16.01 11.28
CA ILE A 253 -4.86 15.89 10.12
C ILE A 253 -5.21 16.89 9.03
N ASP A 254 -6.49 17.12 8.78
CA ASP A 254 -6.95 18.12 7.82
C ASP A 254 -6.52 19.55 8.23
N ALA A 255 -6.67 19.89 9.51
CA ALA A 255 -6.31 21.19 10.09
C ALA A 255 -4.80 21.49 10.06
N LEU A 256 -3.93 20.49 9.88
CA LEU A 256 -2.49 20.71 9.72
C LEU A 256 -2.13 21.48 8.43
N GLY A 257 -3.05 21.55 7.46
CA GLY A 257 -2.86 22.28 6.21
C GLY A 257 -1.80 21.64 5.30
N THR A 258 -1.70 20.31 5.34
CA THR A 258 -0.88 19.55 4.37
C THR A 258 -1.52 19.55 2.98
N GLU A 259 -0.74 19.31 1.93
CA GLU A 259 -1.21 19.41 0.54
C GLU A 259 -2.16 18.27 0.10
N GLY A 260 -2.40 17.28 0.96
CA GLY A 260 -3.36 16.19 0.74
C GLY A 260 -3.40 15.24 1.93
N ILE A 261 -4.24 14.21 1.83
CA ILE A 261 -4.57 13.35 2.97
C ILE A 261 -4.44 11.89 2.56
N ALA A 262 -3.78 11.09 3.38
CA ALA A 262 -3.76 9.65 3.29
C ALA A 262 -4.63 9.03 4.39
N ILE A 263 -5.41 8.00 4.04
CA ILE A 263 -6.25 7.25 4.97
C ILE A 263 -5.54 5.92 5.24
N GLY A 264 -4.96 5.79 6.44
CA GLY A 264 -4.16 4.64 6.87
C GLY A 264 -4.90 3.71 7.85
N GLY A 265 -4.26 2.59 8.20
CA GLY A 265 -4.83 1.61 9.15
C GLY A 265 -6.08 0.91 8.61
N MET A 266 -6.12 0.69 7.30
CA MET A 266 -7.19 0.04 6.54
C MET A 266 -6.61 -1.13 5.73
N ALA A 267 -7.45 -2.10 5.39
CA ALA A 267 -7.06 -3.39 4.79
C ALA A 267 -5.98 -4.13 5.60
N VAL A 268 -6.06 -4.06 6.92
CA VAL A 268 -5.11 -4.70 7.86
C VAL A 268 -5.69 -5.93 8.57
N GLY A 269 -6.95 -6.28 8.28
CA GLY A 269 -7.59 -7.52 8.73
C GLY A 269 -9.09 -7.37 9.01
N GLU A 270 -9.62 -6.15 8.94
CA GLU A 270 -11.03 -5.86 9.12
C GLU A 270 -11.87 -6.35 7.94
N SER A 271 -13.18 -6.51 8.18
CA SER A 271 -14.12 -6.85 7.10
C SER A 271 -14.28 -5.67 6.13
N LYS A 272 -14.53 -5.96 4.84
CA LYS A 272 -14.84 -4.93 3.83
C LYS A 272 -15.96 -3.98 4.27
N LYS A 273 -17.03 -4.52 4.88
CA LYS A 273 -18.13 -3.71 5.42
C LYS A 273 -17.65 -2.69 6.47
N LEU A 274 -16.74 -3.11 7.35
CA LEU A 274 -16.20 -2.22 8.38
C LEU A 274 -15.22 -1.20 7.78
N MET A 275 -14.46 -1.59 6.76
CA MET A 275 -13.60 -0.68 5.99
C MET A 275 -14.44 0.42 5.33
N TYR A 276 -15.53 0.05 4.62
CA TYR A 276 -16.42 1.02 3.96
C TYR A 276 -17.09 1.95 4.97
N LYS A 277 -17.57 1.41 6.10
CA LYS A 277 -18.15 2.22 7.18
C LYS A 277 -17.14 3.21 7.77
N THR A 278 -15.87 2.81 7.87
CA THR A 278 -14.79 3.69 8.33
C THR A 278 -14.54 4.84 7.37
N LEU A 279 -14.64 4.62 6.05
CA LEU A 279 -14.58 5.69 5.05
C LEU A 279 -15.77 6.65 5.17
N GLU A 280 -16.98 6.14 5.39
CA GLU A 280 -18.20 6.95 5.62
C GLU A 280 -18.08 7.85 6.85
N TRP A 281 -17.35 7.43 7.88
CA TRP A 281 -17.07 8.27 9.04
C TRP A 281 -15.97 9.31 8.81
N THR A 282 -14.97 8.94 8.00
CA THR A 282 -13.73 9.72 7.87
C THR A 282 -13.86 10.82 6.83
N ILE A 283 -14.37 10.51 5.64
CA ILE A 283 -14.34 11.43 4.49
C ILE A 283 -15.19 12.70 4.70
N PRO A 284 -16.38 12.65 5.32
CA PRO A 284 -17.17 13.86 5.57
C PRO A 284 -16.51 14.89 6.49
N GLU A 285 -15.45 14.51 7.22
CA GLU A 285 -14.71 15.39 8.12
C GLU A 285 -13.54 16.13 7.40
N LEU A 286 -13.34 15.89 6.10
CA LEU A 286 -12.23 16.42 5.32
C LEU A 286 -12.69 17.52 4.37
N GLU A 287 -11.82 18.51 4.12
CA GLU A 287 -12.06 19.51 3.09
C GLU A 287 -12.20 18.85 1.70
N GLU A 288 -13.10 19.39 0.86
CA GLU A 288 -13.44 18.82 -0.45
C GLU A 288 -12.29 18.90 -1.46
N GLU A 289 -11.55 20.01 -1.43
CA GLU A 289 -10.49 20.31 -2.40
C GLU A 289 -9.19 19.52 -2.19
N LYS A 290 -9.01 18.88 -1.02
CA LYS A 290 -7.78 18.13 -0.72
C LYS A 290 -7.86 16.71 -1.30
N PRO A 291 -6.85 16.28 -2.09
CA PRO A 291 -6.83 14.93 -2.64
C PRO A 291 -6.67 13.89 -1.52
N ARG A 292 -7.43 12.80 -1.63
CA ARG A 292 -7.50 11.71 -0.65
C ARG A 292 -6.91 10.42 -1.23
N HIS A 293 -5.93 9.87 -0.54
CA HIS A 293 -5.25 8.63 -0.89
C HIS A 293 -5.61 7.50 0.08
N LEU A 294 -6.22 6.42 -0.39
CA LEU A 294 -6.52 5.26 0.44
C LEU A 294 -5.37 4.25 0.35
N LEU A 295 -4.70 4.01 1.48
CA LEU A 295 -3.49 3.20 1.55
C LEU A 295 -3.80 1.69 1.50
N GLY A 296 -3.13 0.97 0.60
CA GLY A 296 -3.09 -0.49 0.58
C GLY A 296 -4.34 -1.20 0.06
N VAL A 297 -5.32 -0.47 -0.49
CA VAL A 297 -6.59 -0.99 -1.01
C VAL A 297 -6.56 -0.99 -2.54
N GLY A 298 -7.06 -2.06 -3.17
CA GLY A 298 -7.10 -2.08 -4.64
C GLY A 298 -7.68 -3.34 -5.27
N GLU A 299 -8.56 -4.05 -4.57
CA GLU A 299 -9.44 -5.00 -5.24
C GLU A 299 -10.53 -4.24 -6.02
N VAL A 300 -11.09 -4.87 -7.05
CA VAL A 300 -11.99 -4.21 -8.02
C VAL A 300 -13.23 -3.63 -7.34
N ASP A 301 -13.86 -4.40 -6.46
CA ASP A 301 -15.00 -3.97 -5.66
C ASP A 301 -14.64 -2.86 -4.68
N ASP A 302 -13.49 -2.98 -4.01
CA ASP A 302 -13.03 -1.94 -3.07
C ASP A 302 -12.73 -0.61 -3.77
N ILE A 303 -12.25 -0.65 -5.03
CA ILE A 303 -12.05 0.56 -5.84
C ILE A 303 -13.38 1.29 -6.04
N PHE A 304 -14.44 0.59 -6.43
CA PHE A 304 -15.77 1.22 -6.61
C PHE A 304 -16.29 1.79 -5.31
N GLU A 305 -16.21 1.04 -4.22
CA GLU A 305 -16.73 1.44 -2.91
C GLU A 305 -15.95 2.63 -2.32
N ALA A 306 -14.64 2.69 -2.54
CA ALA A 306 -13.81 3.79 -2.10
C ALA A 306 -14.05 5.07 -2.92
N VAL A 307 -14.10 4.96 -4.26
CA VAL A 307 -14.35 6.10 -5.16
C VAL A 307 -15.72 6.71 -4.88
N GLU A 308 -16.76 5.89 -4.70
CA GLU A 308 -18.10 6.36 -4.36
C GLU A 308 -18.13 7.22 -3.09
N ARG A 309 -17.24 6.91 -2.14
CA ARG A 309 -17.14 7.61 -0.87
C ARG A 309 -16.22 8.82 -0.91
N GLY A 310 -15.61 9.13 -2.06
CA GLY A 310 -14.79 10.33 -2.26
C GLY A 310 -13.27 10.10 -2.17
N VAL A 311 -12.80 8.87 -2.38
CA VAL A 311 -11.36 8.57 -2.50
C VAL A 311 -10.85 8.86 -3.92
N ASP A 312 -9.74 9.58 -4.02
CA ASP A 312 -9.16 10.02 -5.30
C ASP A 312 -8.06 9.10 -5.82
N THR A 313 -7.28 8.50 -4.92
CA THR A 313 -6.19 7.60 -5.34
C THR A 313 -6.07 6.42 -4.42
N LEU A 314 -5.67 5.28 -4.96
CA LEU A 314 -5.48 4.04 -4.19
C LEU A 314 -4.23 3.31 -4.67
N ASP A 315 -3.46 2.75 -3.75
CA ASP A 315 -2.32 1.90 -4.07
C ASP A 315 -2.55 0.46 -3.64
N CYS A 316 -2.10 -0.50 -4.46
CA CYS A 316 -2.14 -1.89 -4.05
C CYS A 316 -1.12 -2.77 -4.77
N VAL A 317 -0.57 -3.75 -4.06
CA VAL A 317 0.30 -4.78 -4.64
C VAL A 317 -0.48 -5.88 -5.36
N THR A 318 -1.79 -6.01 -5.08
CA THR A 318 -2.67 -7.10 -5.55
C THR A 318 -2.56 -7.41 -7.04
N PRO A 319 -2.67 -6.46 -8.00
CA PRO A 319 -2.57 -6.79 -9.43
C PRO A 319 -1.28 -7.54 -9.78
N THR A 320 -0.13 -7.02 -9.32
CA THR A 320 1.17 -7.63 -9.62
C THR A 320 1.39 -8.94 -8.85
N ARG A 321 0.89 -9.02 -7.61
CA ARG A 321 1.01 -10.22 -6.77
C ARG A 321 0.17 -11.35 -7.35
N LEU A 322 -1.10 -11.11 -7.67
CA LEU A 322 -1.99 -12.10 -8.27
C LEU A 322 -1.44 -12.60 -9.61
N ALA A 323 -0.92 -11.71 -10.45
CA ALA A 323 -0.27 -12.10 -11.71
C ALA A 323 0.89 -13.09 -11.47
N ARG A 324 1.80 -12.80 -10.53
CA ARG A 324 2.88 -13.73 -10.17
C ARG A 324 2.37 -15.06 -9.62
N HIS A 325 1.21 -15.03 -8.98
CA HIS A 325 0.52 -16.21 -8.46
C HIS A 325 -0.55 -16.75 -9.42
N LYS A 326 -0.38 -16.56 -10.74
CA LYS A 326 -1.17 -17.23 -11.80
C LYS A 326 -2.65 -16.82 -11.84
N ASN A 327 -3.02 -15.74 -11.15
CA ASN A 327 -4.36 -15.18 -11.13
C ASN A 327 -4.39 -13.96 -12.05
N LEU A 328 -5.14 -14.06 -13.14
CA LEU A 328 -5.27 -13.00 -14.13
C LEU A 328 -6.65 -12.37 -14.04
N PHE A 329 -6.70 -11.03 -14.01
CA PHE A 329 -7.97 -10.32 -13.93
C PHE A 329 -8.77 -10.47 -15.21
N VAL A 330 -10.10 -10.55 -15.10
CA VAL A 330 -11.03 -10.56 -16.22
C VAL A 330 -12.30 -9.79 -15.85
N HIS A 331 -12.99 -9.26 -16.85
CA HIS A 331 -14.29 -8.63 -16.64
C HIS A 331 -15.30 -9.62 -16.03
N PRO A 332 -16.24 -9.15 -15.19
CA PRO A 332 -17.21 -10.02 -14.50
C PRO A 332 -17.98 -10.96 -15.43
N LYS A 333 -18.39 -10.45 -16.61
CA LYS A 333 -19.06 -11.26 -17.64
C LYS A 333 -18.20 -12.42 -18.10
N ILE A 334 -16.90 -12.21 -18.26
CA ILE A 334 -15.94 -13.26 -18.67
C ILE A 334 -15.69 -14.23 -17.52
N ALA A 335 -15.53 -13.75 -16.28
CA ALA A 335 -15.41 -14.63 -15.12
C ALA A 335 -16.63 -15.57 -14.97
N ALA A 336 -17.84 -15.05 -15.18
CA ALA A 336 -19.08 -15.81 -15.13
C ALA A 336 -19.15 -16.87 -16.26
N LEU A 337 -18.84 -16.49 -17.51
CA LEU A 337 -18.77 -17.42 -18.63
C LEU A 337 -17.75 -18.55 -18.38
N GLU A 338 -16.62 -18.20 -17.78
CA GLU A 338 -15.59 -19.16 -17.39
C GLU A 338 -15.92 -19.98 -16.14
N LYS A 339 -17.07 -19.74 -15.50
CA LYS A 339 -17.47 -20.36 -14.23
C LYS A 339 -16.36 -20.24 -13.18
N SER A 340 -15.73 -19.07 -13.11
CA SER A 340 -14.68 -18.81 -12.14
C SER A 340 -15.24 -18.79 -10.71
N LYS A 341 -14.42 -19.22 -9.74
CA LYS A 341 -14.74 -19.09 -8.31
C LYS A 341 -14.63 -17.64 -7.81
N SER A 342 -13.97 -16.77 -8.56
CA SER A 342 -13.87 -15.34 -8.27
C SER A 342 -14.61 -14.55 -9.34
N ARG A 343 -15.24 -13.45 -8.92
CA ARG A 343 -15.92 -12.51 -9.83
C ARG A 343 -14.97 -11.84 -10.82
N PHE A 344 -13.68 -11.70 -10.50
CA PHE A 344 -12.78 -10.84 -11.27
C PHE A 344 -11.52 -11.54 -11.75
N ASN A 345 -11.30 -12.83 -11.49
CA ASN A 345 -10.04 -13.46 -11.88
C ASN A 345 -10.20 -14.89 -12.42
N LEU A 346 -9.20 -15.32 -13.19
CA LEU A 346 -9.01 -16.69 -13.64
C LEU A 346 -7.68 -17.23 -13.09
N ILE A 347 -7.67 -18.48 -12.64
CA ILE A 347 -6.43 -19.21 -12.35
C ILE A 347 -5.96 -19.86 -13.66
N ILE A 348 -5.02 -19.21 -14.35
CA ILE A 348 -4.63 -19.57 -15.73
C ILE A 348 -4.00 -20.97 -15.85
N THR A 349 -3.51 -21.53 -14.74
CA THR A 349 -2.95 -22.88 -14.68
C THR A 349 -3.99 -24.00 -14.55
N ASN A 350 -5.29 -23.68 -14.52
CA ASN A 350 -6.34 -24.70 -14.55
C ASN A 350 -6.30 -25.48 -15.87
N ALA A 351 -6.51 -26.80 -15.80
CA ALA A 351 -6.33 -27.72 -16.93
C ALA A 351 -7.20 -27.37 -18.15
N LYS A 352 -8.40 -26.81 -17.94
CA LYS A 352 -9.30 -26.38 -19.02
C LYS A 352 -8.69 -25.35 -19.98
N TYR A 353 -7.68 -24.60 -19.54
CA TYR A 353 -7.02 -23.59 -20.37
C TYR A 353 -5.87 -24.14 -21.21
N ALA A 354 -5.48 -25.41 -21.06
CA ALA A 354 -4.29 -25.98 -21.72
C ALA A 354 -4.33 -25.91 -23.25
N ALA A 355 -5.53 -25.95 -23.85
CA ALA A 355 -5.74 -25.85 -25.30
C ALA A 355 -6.67 -24.68 -25.69
N ASP A 356 -6.96 -23.78 -24.76
CA ASP A 356 -7.85 -22.63 -25.00
C ASP A 356 -7.14 -21.55 -25.82
N LYS A 357 -7.57 -21.39 -27.07
CA LYS A 357 -7.02 -20.40 -28.02
C LYS A 357 -7.50 -18.97 -27.74
N SER A 358 -8.49 -18.80 -26.88
CA SER A 358 -9.06 -17.49 -26.54
C SER A 358 -8.05 -16.63 -25.77
N PRO A 359 -8.16 -15.29 -25.83
CA PRO A 359 -7.37 -14.41 -24.98
C PRO A 359 -7.80 -14.54 -23.53
N VAL A 360 -7.00 -14.02 -22.59
CA VAL A 360 -7.35 -14.00 -21.15
C VAL A 360 -8.72 -13.37 -20.95
N ASP A 361 -8.91 -12.19 -21.53
CA ASP A 361 -10.14 -11.42 -21.50
C ASP A 361 -10.40 -10.81 -22.89
N PRO A 362 -11.42 -11.26 -23.62
CA PRO A 362 -11.73 -10.72 -24.95
C PRO A 362 -12.23 -9.26 -24.93
N LEU A 363 -12.57 -8.70 -23.76
CA LEU A 363 -12.94 -7.30 -23.59
C LEU A 363 -11.72 -6.42 -23.24
N CYS A 364 -10.56 -7.02 -22.98
CA CYS A 364 -9.34 -6.30 -22.65
C CYS A 364 -8.53 -5.97 -23.93
N GLN A 365 -8.14 -4.71 -24.07
CA GLN A 365 -7.36 -4.23 -25.21
C GLN A 365 -5.84 -4.22 -24.95
N CYS A 366 -5.35 -4.88 -23.90
CA CYS A 366 -3.91 -4.92 -23.65
C CYS A 366 -3.17 -5.75 -24.72
N VAL A 367 -1.87 -5.47 -24.92
CA VAL A 367 -1.01 -6.25 -25.85
C VAL A 367 -1.05 -7.75 -25.56
N VAL A 368 -1.25 -8.15 -24.30
CA VAL A 368 -1.29 -9.56 -23.93
C VAL A 368 -2.54 -10.24 -24.49
N CYS A 369 -3.72 -9.65 -24.30
CA CYS A 369 -4.98 -10.20 -24.81
C CYS A 369 -5.08 -10.12 -26.34
N GLN A 370 -4.37 -9.18 -26.98
CA GLN A 370 -4.37 -9.10 -28.44
C GLN A 370 -3.48 -10.14 -29.11
N ASN A 371 -2.43 -10.62 -28.43
CA ASN A 371 -1.36 -11.42 -29.08
C ASN A 371 -1.20 -12.83 -28.52
N TYR A 372 -1.71 -13.12 -27.31
CA TYR A 372 -1.46 -14.41 -26.65
C TYR A 372 -2.75 -15.09 -26.21
N SER A 373 -2.79 -16.41 -26.40
CA SER A 373 -3.87 -17.26 -25.94
C SER A 373 -3.70 -17.64 -24.47
N ARG A 374 -4.81 -18.03 -23.83
CA ARG A 374 -4.80 -18.66 -22.51
C ARG A 374 -3.97 -19.95 -22.49
N ALA A 375 -3.97 -20.73 -23.56
CA ALA A 375 -3.12 -21.92 -23.71
C ALA A 375 -1.63 -21.59 -23.62
N TYR A 376 -1.19 -20.53 -24.30
CA TYR A 376 0.21 -20.11 -24.24
C TYR A 376 0.59 -19.61 -22.84
N LEU A 377 -0.25 -18.78 -22.22
CA LEU A 377 -0.02 -18.34 -20.84
C LEU A 377 -0.04 -19.51 -19.85
N HIS A 378 -0.98 -20.45 -19.99
CA HIS A 378 -1.05 -21.67 -19.21
C HIS A 378 0.28 -22.43 -19.28
N HIS A 379 0.80 -22.64 -20.49
CA HIS A 379 2.10 -23.26 -20.73
C HIS A 379 3.23 -22.51 -20.01
N LEU A 380 3.37 -21.19 -20.22
CA LEU A 380 4.42 -20.40 -19.58
C LEU A 380 4.37 -20.49 -18.05
N TYR A 381 3.18 -20.40 -17.46
CA TYR A 381 3.00 -20.49 -16.01
C TYR A 381 3.21 -21.90 -15.45
N LYS A 382 2.96 -22.96 -16.24
CA LYS A 382 3.27 -24.35 -15.85
C LYS A 382 4.77 -24.65 -15.95
N SER A 383 5.43 -24.08 -16.95
CA SER A 383 6.88 -24.19 -17.17
C SER A 383 7.70 -23.26 -16.25
N ASN A 384 7.06 -22.39 -15.47
CA ASN A 384 7.68 -21.37 -14.63
C ASN A 384 8.56 -20.38 -15.43
N GLU A 385 8.17 -20.09 -16.68
CA GLU A 385 8.83 -19.10 -17.52
C GLU A 385 8.60 -17.68 -16.99
N ILE A 386 9.67 -16.88 -16.91
CA ILE A 386 9.62 -15.48 -16.43
C ILE A 386 8.65 -14.67 -17.30
N LEU A 387 8.59 -14.97 -18.61
CA LEU A 387 7.69 -14.32 -19.54
C LEU A 387 6.21 -14.42 -19.10
N GLY A 388 5.79 -15.55 -18.52
CA GLY A 388 4.41 -15.71 -18.03
C GLY A 388 4.09 -14.68 -16.94
N VAL A 389 5.02 -14.49 -16.01
CA VAL A 389 4.90 -13.47 -14.95
C VAL A 389 4.86 -12.05 -15.53
N ARG A 390 5.70 -11.76 -16.52
CA ARG A 390 5.74 -10.43 -17.19
C ARG A 390 4.41 -10.13 -17.86
N LEU A 391 3.92 -11.03 -18.72
CA LEU A 391 2.66 -10.89 -19.44
C LEU A 391 1.46 -10.78 -18.49
N GLY A 392 1.38 -11.65 -17.49
CA GLY A 392 0.29 -11.56 -16.52
C GLY A 392 0.29 -10.25 -15.72
N THR A 393 1.48 -9.72 -15.39
CA THR A 393 1.60 -8.45 -14.66
C THR A 393 1.21 -7.27 -15.53
N TYR A 394 1.64 -7.27 -16.80
CA TYR A 394 1.22 -6.27 -17.78
C TYR A 394 -0.31 -6.25 -17.88
N HIS A 395 -0.93 -7.42 -18.10
CA HIS A 395 -2.37 -7.56 -18.25
C HIS A 395 -3.13 -7.05 -17.02
N ASN A 396 -2.76 -7.50 -15.81
CA ASN A 396 -3.47 -7.11 -14.60
C ASN A 396 -3.37 -5.61 -14.29
N LEU A 397 -2.23 -4.97 -14.58
CA LEU A 397 -2.09 -3.53 -14.39
C LEU A 397 -2.87 -2.75 -15.44
N TYR A 398 -2.82 -3.17 -16.71
CA TYR A 398 -3.66 -2.59 -17.75
C TYR A 398 -5.13 -2.68 -17.41
N PHE A 399 -5.58 -3.82 -16.88
CA PHE A 399 -6.95 -4.01 -16.46
C PHE A 399 -7.40 -2.95 -15.43
N LEU A 400 -6.62 -2.74 -14.36
CA LEU A 400 -6.98 -1.74 -13.34
C LEU A 400 -6.82 -0.29 -13.82
N VAL A 401 -5.79 0.02 -14.60
CA VAL A 401 -5.63 1.37 -15.17
C VAL A 401 -6.77 1.69 -16.13
N SER A 402 -7.19 0.73 -16.95
CA SER A 402 -8.36 0.87 -17.83
C SER A 402 -9.66 1.00 -17.05
N LEU A 403 -9.82 0.27 -15.93
CA LEU A 403 -10.98 0.41 -15.06
C LEU A 403 -11.05 1.83 -14.47
N MET A 404 -9.94 2.37 -13.96
CA MET A 404 -9.92 3.75 -13.43
C MET A 404 -10.26 4.79 -14.51
N LYS A 405 -9.84 4.56 -15.76
CA LYS A 405 -10.26 5.40 -16.89
C LYS A 405 -11.78 5.33 -17.10
N GLN A 406 -12.37 4.13 -17.14
CA GLN A 406 -13.82 3.96 -17.27
C GLN A 406 -14.59 4.63 -16.11
N ILE A 407 -14.06 4.54 -14.89
CA ILE A 407 -14.63 5.20 -13.71
C ILE A 407 -14.60 6.71 -13.89
N ARG A 408 -13.47 7.31 -14.33
CA ARG A 408 -13.37 8.75 -14.60
C ARG A 408 -14.40 9.22 -15.64
N GLU A 409 -14.50 8.50 -16.76
CA GLU A 409 -15.47 8.79 -17.81
C GLU A 409 -16.92 8.66 -17.29
N ALA A 410 -17.21 7.63 -16.50
CA ALA A 410 -18.53 7.44 -15.93
C ALA A 410 -18.88 8.50 -14.87
N ILE A 411 -17.92 9.02 -14.11
CA ILE A 411 -18.14 10.16 -13.20
C ILE A 411 -18.46 11.41 -14.02
N ALA A 412 -17.64 11.73 -15.03
CA ALA A 412 -17.84 12.91 -15.88
C ALA A 412 -19.22 12.91 -16.57
N ASP A 413 -19.70 11.74 -16.96
CA ASP A 413 -20.99 11.57 -17.64
C ASP A 413 -22.18 11.34 -16.69
N ASN A 414 -21.99 11.40 -15.37
CA ASN A 414 -23.02 11.08 -14.35
C ASN A 414 -23.59 9.64 -14.45
N ARG A 415 -22.76 8.68 -14.85
CA ARG A 415 -23.08 7.25 -15.06
C ARG A 415 -22.41 6.31 -14.07
N PHE A 416 -21.69 6.82 -13.07
CA PHE A 416 -20.88 6.01 -12.15
C PHE A 416 -21.66 4.87 -11.48
N GLN A 417 -22.86 5.15 -10.96
CA GLN A 417 -23.71 4.14 -10.30
C GLN A 417 -24.10 3.00 -11.23
N ARG A 418 -24.39 3.31 -12.50
CA ARG A 418 -24.68 2.30 -13.52
C ARG A 418 -23.45 1.45 -13.81
N LEU A 419 -22.28 2.07 -13.97
CA LEU A 419 -21.02 1.33 -14.16
C LEU A 419 -20.75 0.39 -12.98
N LYS A 420 -20.89 0.89 -11.75
CA LYS A 420 -20.72 0.10 -10.53
C LYS A 420 -21.64 -1.12 -10.51
N GLN A 421 -22.92 -0.94 -10.82
CA GLN A 421 -23.86 -2.05 -10.92
C GLN A 421 -23.40 -3.06 -11.96
N GLU A 422 -23.11 -2.63 -13.20
CA GLU A 422 -22.65 -3.52 -14.28
C GLU A 422 -21.40 -4.36 -13.91
N TRP A 423 -20.53 -3.84 -13.04
CA TRP A 423 -19.33 -4.53 -12.57
C TRP A 423 -19.54 -5.40 -11.33
N LEU A 424 -20.50 -5.08 -10.45
CA LEU A 424 -20.68 -5.73 -9.15
C LEU A 424 -21.89 -6.65 -9.04
N VAL A 425 -22.71 -6.78 -10.10
CA VAL A 425 -23.85 -7.72 -10.17
C VAL A 425 -23.43 -9.15 -9.83
#